data_AF-A0A3C1Z2J3-F1
#
_entry.id   AF-A0A3C1Z2J3-F1
#
_cell.length_a   1.000
_cell.length_b   1.000
_cell.length_c   1.000
_cell.angle_alpha   90.00
_cell.angle_beta   90.00
_cell.angle_gamma   90.00
#
_symmetry.space_group_name_H-M   'P 1'
#
loop_
_entity.id
_entity.type
_entity.pdbx_description
1 polymer ?
#
loop_
_entity_poly.entity_id
_entity_poly.type
_entity_poly.pdbx_seq_one_letter_code
_entity_poly.pdbx_strand_id
1 'polypeptide(L)'
;VISGGDRKKLTPAKHRLANNHIHHYGRRGTSYPGVDMDGVGIHVVHNSIHDAPHTGIQFMGNDHVIELNEIHHVCSETSDAGAIYTGRDWTVAGNLIRHNFIHDVVGMDNKGDVIAIYLDDLASGTSITGNVLARVRQGVKIGGGRDNTVQNNVFANCDTSFSVDARGVTWGPKFLAADGVLRKRLDRLPYQTPPWSTRYPQLSQILSDDPGIPKRNLVQSNLMYRCGQTSVNPIARLYGTIQDNWETDSNPGFHDVDTNNFSLKRDAPVEAKIPGWESIPFREIGVHPATGE
;
A
#
# COMPACT_ATOMS: atom_id res chain seq x y z
N VAL A 1 15.12 9.83 5.84
CA VAL A 1 14.95 10.07 4.38
C VAL A 1 15.95 9.21 3.63
N ILE A 2 15.52 8.52 2.58
CA ILE A 2 16.33 7.79 1.62
C ILE A 2 15.89 8.23 0.22
N SER A 3 16.78 8.84 -0.55
CA SER A 3 16.41 9.40 -1.85
C SER A 3 17.50 9.27 -2.90
N GLY A 4 17.12 9.17 -4.17
CA GLY A 4 18.06 9.09 -5.28
C GLY A 4 17.46 8.65 -6.62
N GLY A 5 18.30 8.62 -7.65
CA GLY A 5 17.88 8.30 -9.01
C GLY A 5 17.40 9.53 -9.80
N ASP A 6 16.96 9.31 -11.04
CA ASP A 6 16.45 10.36 -11.94
C ASP A 6 15.05 9.96 -12.43
N ARG A 7 14.02 10.61 -11.90
CA ARG A 7 12.62 10.35 -12.28
C ARG A 7 12.34 10.69 -13.74
N LYS A 8 12.95 11.73 -14.33
CA LYS A 8 12.70 12.09 -15.73
C LYS A 8 13.20 10.99 -16.67
N LYS A 9 14.31 10.34 -16.32
CA LYS A 9 14.91 9.22 -17.07
C LYS A 9 14.52 7.84 -16.56
N LEU A 10 13.75 7.74 -15.47
CA LEU A 10 13.49 6.49 -14.74
C LEU A 10 14.77 5.71 -14.41
N THR A 11 15.86 6.42 -14.10
CA THR A 11 17.14 5.79 -13.73
C THR A 11 17.13 5.47 -12.24
N PRO A 12 17.28 4.19 -11.83
CA PRO A 12 17.15 3.79 -10.43
C PRO A 12 18.34 4.23 -9.57
N ALA A 13 18.07 4.59 -8.32
CA ALA A 13 19.06 4.86 -7.28
C ALA A 13 19.79 3.61 -6.82
N LYS A 14 19.10 2.46 -6.85
CA LYS A 14 19.55 1.18 -6.28
C LYS A 14 19.90 1.27 -4.80
N HIS A 15 19.29 2.20 -4.07
CA HIS A 15 19.48 2.31 -2.64
C HIS A 15 18.68 1.22 -1.93
N ARG A 16 19.25 0.71 -0.83
CA ARG A 16 18.64 -0.35 -0.03
C ARG A 16 18.69 0.01 1.45
N LEU A 17 17.54 -0.06 2.12
CA LEU A 17 17.41 0.00 3.57
C LEU A 17 16.97 -1.38 4.06
N ALA A 18 17.88 -2.11 4.70
CA ALA A 18 17.62 -3.50 5.08
C ALA A 18 18.05 -3.86 6.49
N ASN A 19 17.25 -4.74 7.12
CA ASN A 19 17.53 -5.33 8.43
C ASN A 19 17.68 -4.31 9.57
N ASN A 20 16.82 -3.29 9.60
CA ASN A 20 16.83 -2.25 10.63
C ASN A 20 15.67 -2.41 11.61
N HIS A 21 15.92 -1.95 12.83
CA HIS A 21 14.92 -1.78 13.86
C HIS A 21 14.69 -0.27 14.09
N ILE A 22 13.53 0.23 13.68
CA ILE A 22 13.20 1.67 13.66
C ILE A 22 12.02 1.91 14.59
N HIS A 23 12.24 2.51 15.75
CA HIS A 23 11.19 2.64 16.76
C HIS A 23 11.24 3.96 17.54
N HIS A 24 10.11 4.32 18.16
CA HIS A 24 10.01 5.48 19.07
C HIS A 24 10.48 6.81 18.43
N TYR A 25 10.20 7.00 17.14
CA TYR A 25 10.47 8.23 16.40
C TYR A 25 9.33 9.25 16.55
N GLY A 26 9.48 10.44 15.98
CA GLY A 26 8.43 11.48 16.03
C GLY A 26 8.28 12.20 17.38
N ARG A 27 9.24 12.07 18.30
CA ARG A 27 9.15 12.61 19.68
C ARG A 27 9.01 14.13 19.81
N ARG A 28 9.40 14.90 18.78
CA ARG A 28 9.28 16.38 18.75
C ARG A 28 8.22 16.88 17.77
N GLY A 29 7.71 16.00 16.91
CA GLY A 29 6.76 16.33 15.87
C GLY A 29 6.08 15.05 15.40
N THR A 30 4.76 15.03 15.51
CA THR A 30 3.94 13.82 15.34
C THR A 30 3.60 13.51 13.89
N SER A 31 4.21 14.20 12.92
CA SER A 31 3.90 14.05 11.49
C SER A 31 5.07 13.54 10.64
N TYR A 32 6.12 12.98 11.26
CA TYR A 32 7.28 12.46 10.54
C TYR A 32 7.21 10.94 10.37
N PRO A 33 7.46 10.40 9.16
CA PRO A 33 7.52 8.97 8.95
C PRO A 33 8.84 8.37 9.48
N GLY A 34 8.85 7.07 9.74
CA GLY A 34 10.08 6.34 10.10
C GLY A 34 11.05 6.24 8.91
N VAL A 35 10.51 5.97 7.73
CA VAL A 35 11.22 5.95 6.44
C VAL A 35 10.49 6.85 5.45
N ASP A 36 11.21 7.80 4.87
CA ASP A 36 10.71 8.69 3.81
C ASP A 36 11.51 8.43 2.54
N MET A 37 10.85 7.86 1.52
CA MET A 37 11.45 7.45 0.25
C MET A 37 11.14 8.47 -0.85
N ASP A 38 12.14 8.90 -1.61
CA ASP A 38 11.92 9.74 -2.80
C ASP A 38 12.87 9.37 -3.95
N GLY A 39 12.31 9.07 -5.12
CA GLY A 39 13.10 8.95 -6.35
C GLY A 39 12.73 7.75 -7.22
N VAL A 40 13.69 6.88 -7.55
CA VAL A 40 13.45 5.71 -8.40
C VAL A 40 14.19 4.48 -7.88
N GLY A 41 13.53 3.31 -7.81
CA GLY A 41 14.22 2.04 -7.61
C GLY A 41 14.90 1.88 -6.25
N ILE A 42 14.29 2.41 -5.19
CA ILE A 42 14.71 2.22 -3.79
C ILE A 42 14.04 0.97 -3.22
N HIS A 43 14.80 0.17 -2.47
CA HIS A 43 14.37 -1.08 -1.86
C HIS A 43 14.39 -1.00 -0.33
N VAL A 44 13.24 -1.16 0.33
CA VAL A 44 13.10 -1.20 1.80
C VAL A 44 12.65 -2.59 2.21
N VAL A 45 13.51 -3.34 2.92
CA VAL A 45 13.33 -4.77 3.12
C VAL A 45 13.78 -5.32 4.47
N HIS A 46 13.06 -6.28 5.05
CA HIS A 46 13.42 -6.89 6.35
C HIS A 46 13.58 -5.89 7.51
N ASN A 47 12.77 -4.84 7.57
CA ASN A 47 12.83 -3.90 8.70
C ASN A 47 11.68 -4.17 9.68
N SER A 48 11.89 -3.86 10.96
CA SER A 48 10.84 -3.77 11.97
C SER A 48 10.63 -2.30 12.34
N ILE A 49 9.42 -1.77 12.10
CA ILE A 49 9.09 -0.34 12.26
C ILE A 49 7.89 -0.17 13.19
N HIS A 50 8.08 0.46 14.36
CA HIS A 50 7.00 0.50 15.36
C HIS A 50 7.08 1.58 16.43
N ASP A 51 6.02 1.64 17.26
CA ASP A 51 5.84 2.56 18.39
C ASP A 51 6.07 4.01 17.99
N ALA A 52 5.20 4.51 17.11
CA ALA A 52 5.38 5.85 16.57
C ALA A 52 4.06 6.58 16.32
N PRO A 53 4.06 7.92 16.49
CA PRO A 53 2.84 8.73 16.39
C PRO A 53 2.27 8.79 14.97
N HIS A 54 3.08 8.50 13.94
CA HIS A 54 2.74 8.65 12.53
C HIS A 54 3.19 7.46 11.68
N THR A 55 3.00 7.59 10.37
CA THR A 55 3.39 6.68 9.28
C THR A 55 4.70 5.92 9.52
N GLY A 56 4.71 4.63 9.18
CA GLY A 56 5.92 3.80 9.13
C GLY A 56 6.81 4.18 7.95
N ILE A 57 6.27 3.95 6.75
CA ILE A 57 6.96 4.22 5.47
C ILE A 57 6.11 5.18 4.64
N GLN A 58 6.69 6.32 4.27
CA GLN A 58 6.15 7.21 3.26
C GLN A 58 6.98 7.09 1.98
N PHE A 59 6.34 7.14 0.81
CA PHE A 59 7.07 7.16 -0.45
C PHE A 59 6.49 8.11 -1.51
N MET A 60 7.40 8.68 -2.27
CA MET A 60 7.19 9.36 -3.55
C MET A 60 8.18 8.79 -4.55
N GLY A 61 7.85 8.80 -5.83
CA GLY A 61 8.73 8.24 -6.86
C GLY A 61 8.23 6.93 -7.49
N ASN A 62 9.14 6.22 -8.12
CA ASN A 62 8.84 5.17 -9.09
C ASN A 62 9.62 3.88 -8.83
N ASP A 63 9.04 2.75 -9.22
CA ASP A 63 9.71 1.45 -9.23
C ASP A 63 10.33 1.06 -7.86
N HIS A 64 9.78 1.55 -6.75
CA HIS A 64 10.19 1.16 -5.40
C HIS A 64 9.72 -0.25 -5.06
N VAL A 65 10.49 -0.92 -4.20
CA VAL A 65 10.10 -2.20 -3.61
C VAL A 65 10.10 -2.06 -2.10
N ILE A 66 8.95 -2.32 -1.48
CA ILE A 66 8.76 -2.35 -0.04
C ILE A 66 8.31 -3.77 0.31
N GLU A 67 9.22 -4.59 0.82
CA GLU A 67 8.94 -6.01 1.05
C GLU A 67 9.48 -6.61 2.34
N LEU A 68 8.82 -7.65 2.85
CA LEU A 68 9.30 -8.41 4.02
C LEU A 68 9.52 -7.56 5.28
N ASN A 69 8.87 -6.40 5.39
CA ASN A 69 8.91 -5.56 6.58
C ASN A 69 7.80 -5.95 7.55
N GLU A 70 8.08 -5.82 8.84
CA GLU A 70 7.10 -5.85 9.91
C GLU A 70 6.82 -4.42 10.37
N ILE A 71 5.56 -3.99 10.36
CA ILE A 71 5.18 -2.63 10.75
C ILE A 71 4.00 -2.71 11.72
N HIS A 72 4.14 -2.15 12.93
CA HIS A 72 3.07 -2.21 13.92
C HIS A 72 3.07 -1.04 14.89
N HIS A 73 1.92 -0.77 15.53
CA HIS A 73 1.83 0.30 16.53
C HIS A 73 2.33 1.68 16.02
N VAL A 74 2.16 1.92 14.71
CA VAL A 74 2.41 3.20 14.05
C VAL A 74 1.09 3.97 13.88
N CYS A 75 1.18 5.25 13.55
CA CYS A 75 0.01 6.15 13.47
C CYS A 75 -0.76 6.27 14.79
N SER A 76 -0.11 6.12 15.95
CA SER A 76 -0.78 6.06 17.26
C SER A 76 -1.37 7.40 17.73
N GLU A 77 -0.91 8.53 17.18
CA GLU A 77 -1.33 9.89 17.60
C GLU A 77 -1.88 10.72 16.42
N THR A 78 -2.16 10.07 15.28
CA THR A 78 -2.60 10.74 14.06
C THR A 78 -3.79 10.02 13.41
N SER A 79 -4.50 10.75 12.55
CA SER A 79 -5.57 10.25 11.67
C SER A 79 -5.26 10.67 10.24
N ASP A 80 -5.96 10.09 9.27
CA ASP A 80 -5.70 10.27 7.83
C ASP A 80 -4.25 9.89 7.49
N ALA A 81 -3.81 8.76 8.04
CA ALA A 81 -2.44 8.26 7.95
C ALA A 81 -2.39 6.78 7.59
N GLY A 82 -1.32 6.36 6.93
CA GLY A 82 -1.06 4.98 6.54
C GLY A 82 0.18 4.42 7.23
N ALA A 83 0.19 3.14 7.63
CA ALA A 83 1.46 2.51 8.05
C ALA A 83 2.47 2.49 6.89
N ILE A 84 1.98 2.24 5.67
CA ILE A 84 2.62 2.59 4.41
C ILE A 84 1.73 3.62 3.69
N TYR A 85 2.29 4.78 3.34
CA TYR A 85 1.56 5.91 2.79
C TYR A 85 2.21 6.50 1.53
N THR A 86 1.38 6.83 0.54
CA THR A 86 1.73 7.74 -0.56
C THR A 86 0.51 8.55 -0.95
N GLY A 87 0.68 9.71 -1.59
CA GLY A 87 -0.48 10.54 -1.91
C GLY A 87 -0.28 11.59 -2.99
N ARG A 88 -1.40 11.92 -3.63
CA ARG A 88 -1.55 13.15 -4.45
C ARG A 88 -0.68 13.23 -5.69
N ASP A 89 -0.37 12.10 -6.31
CA ASP A 89 0.48 12.03 -7.51
C ASP A 89 0.13 10.82 -8.41
N TRP A 90 -0.32 11.07 -9.64
CA TRP A 90 -0.53 9.98 -10.61
C TRP A 90 0.77 9.32 -11.07
N THR A 91 1.90 10.00 -10.87
CA THR A 91 3.19 9.58 -11.39
C THR A 91 4.01 8.76 -10.40
N VAL A 92 3.46 8.42 -9.22
CA VAL A 92 4.07 7.47 -8.28
C VAL A 92 3.81 6.01 -8.68
N ALA A 93 4.06 5.71 -9.96
CA ALA A 93 3.75 4.44 -10.59
C ALA A 93 4.91 3.45 -10.55
N GLY A 94 4.59 2.17 -10.68
CA GLY A 94 5.55 1.06 -10.74
C GLY A 94 6.00 0.54 -9.37
N ASN A 95 5.45 1.09 -8.29
CA ASN A 95 5.84 0.72 -6.93
C ASN A 95 5.19 -0.62 -6.52
N LEU A 96 5.94 -1.42 -5.76
CA LEU A 96 5.56 -2.74 -5.30
C LEU A 96 5.63 -2.80 -3.77
N ILE A 97 4.49 -3.06 -3.14
CA ILE A 97 4.36 -3.31 -1.71
C ILE A 97 3.97 -4.78 -1.57
N ARG A 98 4.92 -5.63 -1.15
CA ARG A 98 4.65 -7.08 -1.09
C ARG A 98 5.18 -7.78 0.15
N HIS A 99 4.51 -8.84 0.56
CA HIS A 99 5.02 -9.72 1.62
C HIS A 99 5.36 -8.99 2.93
N ASN A 100 4.71 -7.86 3.23
CA ASN A 100 4.87 -7.19 4.52
C ASN A 100 3.86 -7.76 5.52
N PHE A 101 4.21 -7.72 6.81
CA PHE A 101 3.28 -7.97 7.90
C PHE A 101 2.98 -6.65 8.60
N ILE A 102 1.74 -6.17 8.49
CA ILE A 102 1.31 -4.93 9.11
C ILE A 102 0.22 -5.25 10.12
N HIS A 103 0.43 -4.90 11.38
CA HIS A 103 -0.53 -5.24 12.43
C HIS A 103 -0.64 -4.20 13.54
N ASP A 104 -1.76 -4.24 14.27
CA ASP A 104 -2.02 -3.34 15.41
C ASP A 104 -1.91 -1.84 15.01
N VAL A 105 -2.42 -1.50 13.82
CA VAL A 105 -2.53 -0.13 13.32
C VAL A 105 -3.95 0.37 13.60
N VAL A 106 -4.13 0.89 14.81
CA VAL A 106 -5.44 1.16 15.43
C VAL A 106 -5.76 2.64 15.65
N GLY A 107 -4.75 3.49 15.53
CA GLY A 107 -4.88 4.94 15.71
C GLY A 107 -5.10 5.36 17.16
N MET A 108 -5.29 6.66 17.37
CA MET A 108 -5.51 7.23 18.71
C MET A 108 -6.75 6.61 19.39
N ASP A 109 -6.60 6.16 20.63
CA ASP A 109 -7.63 5.51 21.45
C ASP A 109 -8.36 4.34 20.75
N ASN A 110 -7.69 3.65 19.84
CA ASN A 110 -8.26 2.59 18.98
C ASN A 110 -9.44 3.07 18.11
N LYS A 111 -9.49 4.37 17.80
CA LYS A 111 -10.59 5.05 17.09
C LYS A 111 -10.13 5.91 15.91
N GLY A 112 -8.83 5.91 15.60
CA GLY A 112 -8.29 6.75 14.51
C GLY A 112 -8.72 6.28 13.12
N ASP A 113 -8.88 7.23 12.19
CA ASP A 113 -9.02 6.92 10.75
C ASP A 113 -7.63 6.62 10.18
N VAL A 114 -7.13 5.42 10.48
CA VAL A 114 -5.80 4.94 10.04
C VAL A 114 -5.93 3.71 9.16
N ILE A 115 -4.97 3.57 8.24
CA ILE A 115 -4.98 2.55 7.21
C ILE A 115 -3.64 1.79 7.27
N ALA A 116 -3.62 0.49 7.02
CA ALA A 116 -2.37 -0.25 6.92
C ALA A 116 -1.58 0.18 5.67
N ILE A 117 -2.21 0.17 4.49
CA ILE A 117 -1.63 0.67 3.24
C ILE A 117 -2.57 1.70 2.61
N TYR A 118 -2.13 2.96 2.55
CA TYR A 118 -2.93 4.07 2.07
C TYR A 118 -2.35 4.66 0.78
N LEU A 119 -3.08 4.47 -0.33
CA LEU A 119 -2.83 5.14 -1.60
C LEU A 119 -3.77 6.34 -1.69
N ASP A 120 -3.31 7.46 -1.19
CA ASP A 120 -4.13 8.63 -0.91
C ASP A 120 -4.26 9.57 -2.12
N ASP A 121 -5.36 10.33 -2.17
CA ASP A 121 -5.51 11.47 -3.07
C ASP A 121 -5.11 11.25 -4.54
N LEU A 122 -5.67 10.21 -5.14
CA LEU A 122 -5.44 9.83 -6.52
C LEU A 122 -4.01 9.33 -6.82
N ALA A 123 -3.28 8.84 -5.81
CA ALA A 123 -2.06 8.07 -6.06
C ALA A 123 -2.35 6.80 -6.89
N SER A 124 -1.52 6.54 -7.89
CA SER A 124 -1.81 5.56 -8.95
C SER A 124 -0.63 4.67 -9.30
N GLY A 125 -0.91 3.50 -9.86
CA GLY A 125 0.11 2.61 -10.41
C GLY A 125 0.90 1.80 -9.37
N THR A 126 0.35 1.57 -8.18
CA THR A 126 1.00 0.76 -7.13
C THR A 126 0.41 -0.65 -7.07
N SER A 127 1.28 -1.66 -6.97
CA SER A 127 0.91 -3.06 -6.76
C SER A 127 1.09 -3.47 -5.31
N ILE A 128 0.01 -3.94 -4.68
CA ILE A 128 -0.05 -4.40 -3.28
C ILE A 128 -0.35 -5.90 -3.30
N THR A 129 0.67 -6.73 -3.08
CA THR A 129 0.52 -8.20 -3.23
C THR A 129 1.08 -9.02 -2.09
N GLY A 130 0.36 -10.05 -1.66
CA GLY A 130 0.90 -11.02 -0.69
C GLY A 130 1.22 -10.42 0.68
N ASN A 131 0.61 -9.31 1.08
CA ASN A 131 0.80 -8.74 2.41
C ASN A 131 -0.16 -9.40 3.42
N VAL A 132 0.24 -9.46 4.68
CA VAL A 132 -0.62 -9.85 5.80
C VAL A 132 -0.95 -8.61 6.62
N LEU A 133 -2.23 -8.27 6.71
CA LEU A 133 -2.75 -7.06 7.37
C LEU A 133 -3.69 -7.51 8.50
N ALA A 134 -3.25 -7.39 9.75
CA ALA A 134 -3.94 -8.00 10.89
C ALA A 134 -4.24 -7.02 12.03
N ARG A 135 -5.47 -7.02 12.58
CA ARG A 135 -5.87 -6.07 13.65
C ARG A 135 -5.60 -4.62 13.26
N VAL A 136 -6.06 -4.24 12.08
CA VAL A 136 -5.93 -2.89 11.54
C VAL A 136 -7.30 -2.30 11.33
N ARG A 137 -7.43 -0.97 11.49
CA ARG A 137 -8.73 -0.31 11.27
C ARG A 137 -9.22 -0.49 9.84
N GLN A 138 -8.36 -0.16 8.89
CA GLN A 138 -8.57 -0.36 7.46
C GLN A 138 -7.33 -1.05 6.88
N GLY A 139 -7.51 -2.11 6.09
CA GLY A 139 -6.39 -2.80 5.45
C GLY A 139 -5.78 -1.96 4.32
N VAL A 140 -6.47 -1.87 3.19
CA VAL A 140 -6.02 -1.08 2.04
C VAL A 140 -7.05 -0.01 1.69
N LYS A 141 -6.62 1.24 1.47
CA LYS A 141 -7.47 2.31 0.95
C LYS A 141 -6.89 2.88 -0.33
N ILE A 142 -7.66 2.77 -1.41
CA ILE A 142 -7.41 3.47 -2.68
C ILE A 142 -8.29 4.71 -2.71
N GLY A 143 -7.68 5.86 -2.45
CA GLY A 143 -8.33 7.17 -2.43
C GLY A 143 -8.48 7.75 -3.83
N GLY A 144 -9.37 7.20 -4.67
CA GLY A 144 -9.67 7.74 -6.00
C GLY A 144 -8.55 7.59 -7.03
N GLY A 145 -7.47 6.90 -6.66
CA GLY A 145 -6.38 6.52 -7.57
C GLY A 145 -6.82 5.53 -8.63
N ARG A 146 -5.94 5.30 -9.61
CA ARG A 146 -6.19 4.40 -10.74
C ARG A 146 -5.00 3.48 -11.00
N ASP A 147 -5.23 2.41 -11.76
CA ASP A 147 -4.18 1.47 -12.14
C ASP A 147 -3.45 0.83 -10.93
N ASN A 148 -4.12 0.72 -9.77
CA ASN A 148 -3.57 0.05 -8.59
C ASN A 148 -4.03 -1.40 -8.54
N THR A 149 -3.25 -2.26 -7.91
CA THR A 149 -3.58 -3.68 -7.71
C THR A 149 -3.53 -4.02 -6.22
N VAL A 150 -4.54 -4.75 -5.74
CA VAL A 150 -4.63 -5.33 -4.39
C VAL A 150 -4.93 -6.80 -4.56
N GLN A 151 -3.90 -7.63 -4.55
CA GLN A 151 -4.01 -9.03 -4.93
C GLN A 151 -3.35 -9.97 -3.93
N ASN A 152 -3.93 -11.16 -3.71
CA ASN A 152 -3.27 -12.21 -2.92
C ASN A 152 -2.92 -11.78 -1.48
N ASN A 153 -3.60 -10.78 -0.90
CA ASN A 153 -3.33 -10.33 0.46
C ASN A 153 -4.20 -11.10 1.46
N VAL A 154 -3.71 -11.20 2.70
CA VAL A 154 -4.49 -11.67 3.86
C VAL A 154 -4.91 -10.46 4.67
N PHE A 155 -6.21 -10.31 4.90
CA PHE A 155 -6.80 -9.38 5.85
C PHE A 155 -7.36 -10.17 7.02
N ALA A 156 -6.96 -9.86 8.25
CA ALA A 156 -7.38 -10.62 9.43
C ALA A 156 -7.80 -9.69 10.57
N ASN A 157 -9.03 -9.82 11.07
CA ASN A 157 -9.56 -8.99 12.16
C ASN A 157 -9.48 -7.48 11.85
N CYS A 158 -10.00 -7.07 10.69
CA CYS A 158 -10.03 -5.67 10.27
C CYS A 158 -11.46 -5.13 10.27
N ASP A 159 -11.71 -3.88 10.67
CA ASP A 159 -13.07 -3.33 10.54
C ASP A 159 -13.46 -3.12 9.07
N THR A 160 -12.49 -2.87 8.19
CA THR A 160 -12.66 -2.83 6.73
C THR A 160 -11.42 -3.40 6.07
N SER A 161 -11.56 -4.51 5.34
CA SER A 161 -10.39 -5.12 4.65
C SER A 161 -9.85 -4.19 3.57
N PHE A 162 -10.69 -3.73 2.65
CA PHE A 162 -10.31 -2.74 1.65
C PHE A 162 -11.41 -1.72 1.37
N SER A 163 -10.98 -0.53 0.94
CA SER A 163 -11.84 0.51 0.43
C SER A 163 -11.30 1.14 -0.86
N VAL A 164 -12.20 1.45 -1.78
CA VAL A 164 -11.90 2.15 -3.04
C VAL A 164 -12.93 3.25 -3.24
N ASP A 165 -12.51 4.49 -3.11
CA ASP A 165 -13.38 5.65 -3.30
C ASP A 165 -13.22 6.28 -4.70
N ALA A 166 -14.06 7.27 -5.00
CA ALA A 166 -14.01 8.03 -6.24
C ALA A 166 -13.82 9.53 -5.94
N ARG A 167 -12.92 9.87 -5.01
CA ARG A 167 -12.73 11.26 -4.56
C ARG A 167 -12.40 12.23 -5.70
N GLY A 168 -11.74 11.75 -6.76
CA GLY A 168 -11.40 12.54 -7.95
C GLY A 168 -12.58 13.16 -8.69
N VAL A 169 -13.78 12.57 -8.58
CA VAL A 169 -15.03 13.09 -9.19
C VAL A 169 -16.03 13.63 -8.16
N THR A 170 -15.62 13.74 -6.89
CA THR A 170 -16.42 14.37 -5.84
C THR A 170 -15.76 15.67 -5.39
N TRP A 171 -14.95 15.65 -4.34
CA TRP A 171 -14.29 16.85 -3.79
C TRP A 171 -12.85 17.06 -4.31
N GLY A 172 -12.27 16.05 -4.95
CA GLY A 172 -10.94 16.06 -5.54
C GLY A 172 -10.72 16.90 -6.82
N PRO A 173 -11.73 17.37 -7.61
CA PRO A 173 -11.50 18.10 -8.87
C PRO A 173 -10.49 19.27 -8.80
N LYS A 174 -10.38 19.95 -7.65
CA LYS A 174 -9.38 21.02 -7.42
C LYS A 174 -7.93 20.57 -7.61
N PHE A 175 -7.62 19.29 -7.38
CA PHE A 175 -6.26 18.77 -7.58
C PHE A 175 -5.95 18.51 -9.06
N LEU A 176 -6.99 18.30 -9.86
CA LEU A 176 -6.93 17.94 -11.28
C LEU A 176 -6.96 19.16 -12.21
N ALA A 177 -7.39 20.32 -11.70
CA ALA A 177 -7.38 21.59 -12.42
C ALA A 177 -6.01 21.87 -13.06
N ALA A 178 -5.97 22.72 -14.09
CA ALA A 178 -4.74 23.02 -14.81
C ALA A 178 -3.59 23.51 -13.91
N ASP A 179 -3.92 24.25 -12.84
CA ASP A 179 -3.02 24.72 -11.80
C ASP A 179 -3.01 23.84 -10.53
N GLY A 180 -3.77 22.75 -10.54
CA GLY A 180 -3.87 21.77 -9.49
C GLY A 180 -2.57 20.99 -9.29
N VAL A 181 -2.38 20.45 -8.10
CA VAL A 181 -1.14 19.77 -7.70
C VAL A 181 -0.86 18.49 -8.51
N LEU A 182 -1.88 17.71 -8.87
CA LEU A 182 -1.69 16.52 -9.70
C LEU A 182 -1.19 16.91 -11.09
N ARG A 183 -1.79 17.96 -11.68
CA ARG A 183 -1.38 18.48 -12.98
C ARG A 183 0.05 19.01 -12.95
N LYS A 184 0.39 19.82 -11.95
CA LYS A 184 1.76 20.33 -11.74
C LYS A 184 2.80 19.23 -11.54
N ARG A 185 2.45 18.13 -10.87
CA ARG A 185 3.36 16.98 -10.68
C ARG A 185 3.54 16.21 -11.99
N LEU A 186 2.45 15.98 -12.73
CA LEU A 186 2.46 15.36 -14.04
C LEU A 186 3.33 16.13 -15.05
N ASP A 187 3.15 17.45 -15.14
CA ASP A 187 3.83 18.32 -16.12
C ASP A 187 5.35 18.44 -15.88
N ARG A 188 5.86 18.02 -14.71
CA ARG A 188 7.31 17.97 -14.41
C ARG A 188 8.02 16.80 -15.06
N LEU A 189 7.27 15.82 -15.57
CA LEU A 189 7.75 14.54 -16.04
C LEU A 189 7.42 14.34 -17.51
N PRO A 190 8.28 13.66 -18.29
CA PRO A 190 8.06 13.42 -19.70
C PRO A 190 7.05 12.27 -19.94
N TYR A 191 5.87 12.31 -19.30
CA TYR A 191 4.95 11.17 -19.17
C TYR A 191 4.40 10.62 -20.50
N GLN A 192 4.49 11.39 -21.60
CA GLN A 192 4.03 11.00 -22.94
C GLN A 192 5.14 10.50 -23.86
N THR A 193 6.41 10.59 -23.47
CA THR A 193 7.55 10.15 -24.28
C THR A 193 8.33 9.04 -23.58
N PRO A 194 9.07 8.19 -24.33
CA PRO A 194 9.96 7.21 -23.71
C PRO A 194 11.00 7.89 -22.81
N PRO A 195 11.36 7.30 -21.65
CA PRO A 195 10.97 5.95 -21.23
C PRO A 195 9.58 5.85 -20.58
N TRP A 196 8.95 6.96 -20.20
CA TRP A 196 7.70 6.96 -19.44
C TRP A 196 6.52 6.35 -20.20
N SER A 197 6.28 6.74 -21.46
CA SER A 197 5.16 6.20 -22.22
C SER A 197 5.29 4.72 -22.54
N THR A 198 6.52 4.18 -22.51
CA THR A 198 6.78 2.75 -22.64
C THR A 198 6.62 2.01 -21.31
N ARG A 199 7.10 2.59 -20.21
CA ARG A 199 7.04 1.98 -18.87
C ARG A 199 5.64 2.04 -18.25
N TYR A 200 4.93 3.14 -18.47
CA TYR A 200 3.61 3.45 -17.91
C TYR A 200 2.63 3.88 -19.02
N PRO A 201 2.27 2.97 -19.96
CA PRO A 201 1.52 3.35 -21.14
C PRO A 201 0.15 3.96 -20.83
N GLN A 202 -0.52 3.50 -19.78
CA GLN A 202 -1.82 4.00 -19.32
C GLN A 202 -1.73 5.45 -18.82
N LEU A 203 -0.60 5.84 -18.21
CA LEU A 203 -0.37 7.20 -17.71
C LEU A 203 -0.20 8.20 -18.87
N SER A 204 0.32 7.77 -20.02
CA SER A 204 0.59 8.65 -21.18
C SER A 204 -0.67 9.34 -21.73
N GLN A 205 -1.86 8.77 -21.47
CA GLN A 205 -3.16 9.27 -21.93
C GLN A 205 -4.04 9.79 -20.78
N ILE A 206 -3.48 9.99 -19.58
CA ILE A 206 -4.30 10.25 -18.39
C ILE A 206 -5.24 11.46 -18.52
N LEU A 207 -4.80 12.51 -19.22
CA LEU A 207 -5.58 13.74 -19.39
C LEU A 207 -6.77 13.59 -20.34
N SER A 208 -6.72 12.63 -21.27
CA SER A 208 -7.80 12.33 -22.22
C SER A 208 -8.68 11.16 -21.77
N ASP A 209 -8.38 10.54 -20.62
CA ASP A 209 -9.03 9.32 -20.12
C ASP A 209 -9.69 9.53 -18.75
N ASP A 210 -10.50 10.59 -18.64
CA ASP A 210 -11.24 10.99 -17.44
C ASP A 210 -10.36 10.96 -16.16
N PRO A 211 -9.45 11.94 -15.98
CA PRO A 211 -8.37 11.85 -15.00
C PRO A 211 -8.80 11.67 -13.54
N GLY A 212 -10.05 12.00 -13.20
CA GLY A 212 -10.62 11.84 -11.86
C GLY A 212 -11.29 10.50 -11.59
N ILE A 213 -11.51 9.67 -12.61
CA ILE A 213 -12.18 8.38 -12.46
C ILE A 213 -11.14 7.33 -12.02
N PRO A 214 -11.40 6.55 -10.94
CA PRO A 214 -10.50 5.51 -10.43
C PRO A 214 -10.52 4.24 -11.31
N LYS A 215 -10.13 4.36 -12.58
CA LYS A 215 -10.20 3.25 -13.55
C LYS A 215 -9.13 2.19 -13.30
N ARG A 216 -9.41 0.97 -13.74
CA ARG A 216 -8.48 -0.17 -13.84
C ARG A 216 -7.81 -0.53 -12.51
N ASN A 217 -8.43 -0.21 -11.39
CA ASN A 217 -8.04 -0.80 -10.12
C ASN A 217 -8.47 -2.26 -10.09
N LEU A 218 -7.58 -3.15 -9.63
CA LEU A 218 -7.84 -4.57 -9.48
C LEU A 218 -7.79 -4.95 -8.00
N VAL A 219 -8.87 -5.53 -7.48
CA VAL A 219 -8.92 -6.12 -6.12
C VAL A 219 -9.32 -7.58 -6.24
N GLN A 220 -8.34 -8.48 -6.21
CA GLN A 220 -8.55 -9.87 -6.60
C GLN A 220 -7.86 -10.87 -5.67
N SER A 221 -8.43 -12.06 -5.50
CA SER A 221 -7.75 -13.19 -4.86
C SER A 221 -7.27 -12.91 -3.43
N ASN A 222 -7.97 -12.07 -2.67
CA ASN A 222 -7.61 -11.79 -1.28
C ASN A 222 -8.38 -12.69 -0.31
N LEU A 223 -7.74 -13.05 0.81
CA LEU A 223 -8.36 -13.76 1.93
C LEU A 223 -8.78 -12.74 3.00
N MET A 224 -10.04 -12.76 3.40
CA MET A 224 -10.61 -11.89 4.43
C MET A 224 -11.13 -12.74 5.59
N TYR A 225 -10.43 -12.71 6.71
CA TYR A 225 -10.77 -13.44 7.92
C TYR A 225 -11.29 -12.51 9.00
N ARG A 226 -12.55 -12.69 9.41
CA ARG A 226 -13.21 -11.86 10.45
C ARG A 226 -13.07 -10.36 10.18
N CYS A 227 -13.38 -9.95 8.97
CA CYS A 227 -13.33 -8.55 8.57
C CYS A 227 -14.75 -7.96 8.54
N GLY A 228 -14.87 -6.68 8.86
CA GLY A 228 -16.10 -5.93 8.60
C GLY A 228 -16.29 -5.62 7.11
N GLN A 229 -17.38 -4.91 6.81
CA GLN A 229 -17.82 -4.66 5.44
C GLN A 229 -16.78 -3.87 4.62
N THR A 230 -16.57 -4.31 3.37
CA THR A 230 -15.76 -3.57 2.38
C THR A 230 -16.48 -2.32 1.88
N SER A 231 -15.72 -1.29 1.49
CA SER A 231 -16.30 -0.03 1.01
C SER A 231 -15.84 0.28 -0.41
N VAL A 232 -16.71 0.06 -1.39
CA VAL A 232 -16.38 0.27 -2.80
C VAL A 232 -17.38 1.21 -3.42
N ASN A 233 -16.91 2.38 -3.86
CA ASN A 233 -17.74 3.34 -4.55
C ASN A 233 -18.29 2.76 -5.88
N PRO A 234 -19.56 3.02 -6.24
CA PRO A 234 -20.14 2.51 -7.50
C PRO A 234 -19.34 2.85 -8.76
N ILE A 235 -18.71 4.03 -8.83
CA ILE A 235 -17.86 4.42 -9.96
C ILE A 235 -16.58 3.57 -9.99
N ALA A 236 -15.96 3.36 -8.83
CA ALA A 236 -14.79 2.47 -8.75
C ALA A 236 -15.14 1.03 -9.14
N ARG A 237 -16.33 0.55 -8.76
CA ARG A 237 -16.82 -0.78 -9.18
C ARG A 237 -17.09 -0.85 -10.68
N LEU A 238 -17.60 0.22 -11.29
CA LEU A 238 -17.92 0.27 -12.71
C LEU A 238 -16.65 0.24 -13.59
N TYR A 239 -15.58 0.88 -13.16
CA TYR A 239 -14.35 1.02 -13.94
C TYR A 239 -13.17 0.17 -13.44
N GLY A 240 -13.37 -0.64 -12.41
CA GLY A 240 -12.38 -1.55 -11.84
C GLY A 240 -12.87 -2.99 -11.80
N THR A 241 -12.06 -3.87 -11.23
CA THR A 241 -12.35 -5.30 -11.11
C THR A 241 -12.24 -5.72 -9.66
N ILE A 242 -13.29 -6.38 -9.15
CA ILE A 242 -13.35 -6.90 -7.78
C ILE A 242 -13.90 -8.31 -7.85
N GLN A 243 -13.05 -9.31 -7.68
CA GLN A 243 -13.41 -10.71 -7.90
C GLN A 243 -12.54 -11.67 -7.12
N ASP A 244 -12.95 -12.94 -7.02
CA ASP A 244 -12.16 -14.04 -6.45
C ASP A 244 -11.65 -13.83 -5.00
N ASN A 245 -12.22 -12.88 -4.26
CA ASN A 245 -11.90 -12.68 -2.85
C ASN A 245 -12.71 -13.66 -1.99
N TRP A 246 -12.07 -14.29 -1.01
CA TRP A 246 -12.72 -15.22 -0.09
C TRP A 246 -12.86 -14.62 1.31
N GLU A 247 -14.10 -14.46 1.75
CA GLU A 247 -14.46 -14.00 3.10
C GLU A 247 -14.88 -15.17 3.99
N THR A 248 -14.41 -15.19 5.24
CA THR A 248 -14.78 -16.20 6.23
C THR A 248 -14.59 -15.74 7.67
N ASP A 249 -15.44 -16.23 8.58
CA ASP A 249 -15.29 -16.03 10.03
C ASP A 249 -14.61 -17.23 10.74
N SER A 250 -14.52 -18.36 10.03
CA SER A 250 -13.85 -19.56 10.50
C SER A 250 -12.36 -19.48 10.17
N ASN A 251 -11.51 -20.03 11.03
CA ASN A 251 -10.06 -20.01 10.78
C ASN A 251 -9.78 -20.69 9.42
N PRO A 252 -9.21 -19.97 8.43
CA PRO A 252 -8.97 -20.48 7.08
C PRO A 252 -7.77 -21.42 6.98
N GLY A 253 -7.22 -21.89 8.11
CA GLY A 253 -6.04 -22.73 8.17
C GLY A 253 -4.79 -22.01 8.67
N PHE A 254 -4.92 -20.85 9.32
CA PHE A 254 -3.81 -20.20 10.02
C PHE A 254 -3.25 -21.12 11.11
N HIS A 255 -1.94 -21.03 11.32
CA HIS A 255 -1.25 -21.78 12.38
C HIS A 255 -1.73 -21.37 13.77
N ASP A 256 -1.67 -20.07 14.09
CA ASP A 256 -2.12 -19.53 15.38
C ASP A 256 -2.37 -18.03 15.27
N VAL A 257 -3.65 -17.63 15.34
CA VAL A 257 -4.06 -16.22 15.23
C VAL A 257 -3.68 -15.43 16.47
N ASP A 258 -3.71 -16.06 17.65
CA ASP A 258 -3.55 -15.39 18.93
C ASP A 258 -2.08 -15.02 19.17
N THR A 259 -1.14 -15.75 18.55
CA THR A 259 0.30 -15.47 18.59
C THR A 259 0.84 -14.78 17.33
N ASN A 260 -0.01 -14.10 16.54
CA ASN A 260 0.38 -13.47 15.27
C ASN A 260 0.94 -14.40 14.19
N ASN A 261 0.68 -15.70 14.26
CA ASN A 261 1.13 -16.64 13.25
C ASN A 261 0.05 -16.87 12.18
N PHE A 262 -0.02 -15.93 11.24
CA PHE A 262 -0.90 -15.97 10.09
C PHE A 262 -0.36 -16.79 8.91
N SER A 263 0.74 -17.54 9.11
CA SER A 263 1.13 -18.52 8.09
C SER A 263 0.05 -19.59 7.95
N LEU A 264 -0.20 -20.01 6.71
CA LEU A 264 -1.20 -21.03 6.39
C LEU A 264 -0.58 -22.42 6.50
N LYS A 265 -1.32 -23.35 7.10
CA LYS A 265 -0.98 -24.77 7.09
C LYS A 265 -1.03 -25.31 5.67
N ARG A 266 -0.26 -26.38 5.41
CA ARG A 266 -0.17 -27.01 4.09
C ARG A 266 -1.53 -27.51 3.56
N ASP A 267 -2.42 -27.90 4.44
CA ASP A 267 -3.76 -28.39 4.14
C ASP A 267 -4.85 -27.29 4.22
N ALA A 268 -4.46 -26.02 4.34
CA ALA A 268 -5.40 -24.92 4.31
C ALA A 268 -6.20 -24.92 3.00
N PRO A 269 -7.53 -24.73 3.02
CA PRO A 269 -8.39 -24.78 1.83
C PRO A 269 -8.23 -23.57 0.90
N VAL A 270 -7.25 -22.69 1.14
CA VAL A 270 -7.12 -21.39 0.46
C VAL A 270 -6.99 -21.55 -1.05
N GLU A 271 -6.20 -22.51 -1.53
CA GLU A 271 -5.99 -22.75 -2.98
C GLU A 271 -7.27 -23.23 -3.67
N ALA A 272 -8.14 -23.95 -2.94
CA ALA A 272 -9.43 -24.39 -3.45
C ALA A 272 -10.49 -23.28 -3.45
N LYS A 273 -10.31 -22.25 -2.60
CA LYS A 273 -11.25 -21.13 -2.44
C LYS A 273 -10.87 -19.91 -3.26
N ILE A 274 -9.58 -19.72 -3.49
CA ILE A 274 -9.02 -18.57 -4.19
C ILE A 274 -8.17 -19.10 -5.35
N PRO A 275 -8.70 -19.09 -6.59
CA PRO A 275 -7.94 -19.48 -7.77
C PRO A 275 -6.65 -18.65 -7.92
N GLY A 276 -5.54 -19.35 -8.19
CA GLY A 276 -4.24 -18.71 -8.39
C GLY A 276 -3.61 -18.14 -7.12
N TRP A 277 -4.03 -18.61 -5.93
CA TRP A 277 -3.40 -18.23 -4.67
C TRP A 277 -1.89 -18.52 -4.68
N GLU A 278 -1.10 -17.53 -4.28
CA GLU A 278 0.35 -17.66 -4.10
C GLU A 278 0.68 -17.67 -2.61
N SER A 279 1.57 -18.58 -2.19
CA SER A 279 1.98 -18.64 -0.80
C SER A 279 2.77 -17.40 -0.38
N ILE A 280 2.36 -16.79 0.73
CA ILE A 280 3.08 -15.65 1.34
C ILE A 280 4.25 -16.20 2.18
N PRO A 281 5.50 -15.71 1.99
CA PRO A 281 6.66 -16.15 2.76
C PRO A 281 6.67 -15.57 4.18
N PHE A 282 5.61 -15.84 4.96
CA PHE A 282 5.37 -15.19 6.26
C PHE A 282 6.53 -15.35 7.26
N ARG A 283 7.23 -16.49 7.21
CA ARG A 283 8.37 -16.78 8.10
C ARG A 283 9.65 -15.99 7.77
N GLU A 284 9.68 -15.34 6.61
CA GLU A 284 10.81 -14.52 6.17
C GLU A 284 10.61 -13.03 6.51
N ILE A 285 9.44 -12.65 7.01
CA ILE A 285 9.10 -11.25 7.32
C ILE A 285 9.80 -10.79 8.60
N GLY A 286 10.24 -9.53 8.59
CA GLY A 286 10.85 -8.87 9.74
C GLY A 286 12.38 -8.95 9.70
N VAL A 287 13.00 -8.60 10.83
CA VAL A 287 14.45 -8.59 10.98
C VAL A 287 15.01 -10.01 11.14
N HIS A 288 16.18 -10.23 10.58
CA HIS A 288 16.95 -11.45 10.79
C HIS A 288 18.07 -11.21 11.82
N PRO A 289 18.45 -12.25 12.58
CA PRO A 289 19.65 -12.19 13.40
C PRO A 289 20.84 -11.77 12.53
N ALA A 290 21.69 -10.87 13.04
CA ALA A 290 22.97 -10.61 12.40
C ALA A 290 23.69 -11.95 12.27
N THR A 291 23.97 -12.38 11.04
CA THR A 291 24.94 -13.45 10.83
C THR A 291 26.28 -12.85 11.24
N GLY A 292 26.83 -13.34 12.35
CA GLY A 292 28.17 -12.92 12.77
C GLY A 292 29.15 -13.30 11.67
N GLU A 293 29.81 -12.30 11.08
CA GLU A 293 31.08 -12.49 10.39
C GLU A 293 32.21 -12.70 11.40
#